data_AF-A0A964PMV3-F1
#
_entry.id   AF-A0A964PMV3-F1
#
_cell.length_a   1.000
_cell.length_b   1.000
_cell.length_c   1.000
_cell.angle_alpha   90.00
_cell.angle_beta   90.00
_cell.angle_gamma   90.00
#
_symmetry.space_group_name_H-M   'P 1'
#
loop_
_entity.id
_entity.type
_entity.pdbx_description
1 polymer ?
#
loop_
_entity_poly.entity_id
_entity_poly.type
_entity_poly.pdbx_seq_one_letter_code
_entity_poly.pdbx_strand_id
1 'polypeptide(L)'
;MRHHASTSTYSGFEQRWFAAVLLYTVAPIAVVLVYPPRAVDFWWDFAMAIGATAAGGLALLPLISARWWAAQQPTTGFLRLVQTAHRELAYIALALVLIHAGILLVLEGRVVEYLKLGAEDEMLAGLVAAVLVITLVLSSRYREWLRFSYRGWRRWHVLLSLAALGLLGWHLIGAGYYFTVPSQTIGLVWLLGVPSMLTLLLRHWPTRPHHRIAPITFPPWRARRLVCAVSLIWLASALWSAWLGSAQSPLEERALCAVDPCL
;
A
#
# COMPACT_ATOMS: atom_id res chain seq x y z
N MET A 1 -5.27 -44.27 -14.52
CA MET A 1 -5.86 -43.11 -13.82
C MET A 1 -5.16 -41.84 -14.30
N ARG A 2 -5.74 -41.11 -15.25
CA ARG A 2 -5.22 -39.80 -15.70
C ARG A 2 -5.95 -38.73 -14.90
N HIS A 3 -5.24 -38.05 -14.00
CA HIS A 3 -5.73 -36.79 -13.45
C HIS A 3 -5.79 -35.79 -14.61
N HIS A 4 -6.99 -35.59 -15.16
CA HIS A 4 -7.27 -34.39 -15.93
C HIS A 4 -7.10 -33.21 -14.98
N ALA A 5 -5.91 -32.61 -15.00
CA ALA A 5 -5.69 -31.29 -14.47
C ALA A 5 -6.62 -30.37 -15.27
N SER A 6 -7.81 -30.10 -14.73
CA SER A 6 -8.61 -29.00 -15.22
C SER A 6 -7.76 -27.76 -14.99
N THR A 7 -7.16 -27.28 -16.07
CA THR A 7 -6.59 -25.94 -16.14
C THR A 7 -7.77 -25.02 -15.94
N SER A 8 -8.04 -24.71 -14.66
CA SER A 8 -9.09 -23.80 -14.26
C SER A 8 -8.72 -22.43 -14.82
N THR A 9 -9.19 -22.17 -16.04
CA THR A 9 -9.11 -20.89 -16.71
C THR A 9 -9.81 -19.88 -15.81
N TYR A 10 -9.10 -18.81 -15.47
CA TYR A 10 -9.69 -17.68 -14.77
C TYR A 10 -10.88 -17.17 -15.57
N SER A 11 -11.98 -16.85 -14.90
CA SER A 11 -13.06 -16.15 -15.62
C SER A 11 -12.51 -14.83 -16.18
N GLY A 12 -13.02 -14.36 -17.32
CA GLY A 12 -12.54 -13.10 -17.91
C GLY A 12 -12.62 -11.91 -16.94
N PHE A 13 -13.51 -11.97 -15.95
CA PHE A 13 -13.57 -10.99 -14.87
C PHE A 13 -12.42 -11.10 -13.88
N GLU A 14 -12.08 -12.32 -13.42
CA GLU A 14 -10.96 -12.53 -12.49
C GLU A 14 -9.66 -12.00 -13.11
N GLN A 15 -9.44 -12.25 -14.39
CA GLN A 15 -8.28 -11.73 -15.14
C GLN A 15 -8.24 -10.20 -15.13
N ARG A 16 -9.38 -9.54 -15.43
CA ARG A 16 -9.47 -8.07 -15.37
C ARG A 16 -9.25 -7.53 -13.96
N TRP A 17 -9.75 -8.21 -12.93
CA TRP A 17 -9.51 -7.84 -11.55
C TRP A 17 -8.03 -7.93 -11.18
N PHE A 18 -7.35 -9.04 -11.54
CA PHE A 18 -5.91 -9.18 -11.34
C PHE A 18 -5.12 -8.10 -12.08
N ALA A 19 -5.47 -7.84 -13.34
CA ALA A 19 -4.83 -6.79 -14.13
C ALA A 19 -5.02 -5.40 -13.51
N ALA A 20 -6.22 -5.09 -13.00
CA ALA A 20 -6.49 -3.82 -12.33
C ALA A 20 -5.70 -3.68 -11.03
N VAL A 21 -5.62 -4.74 -10.21
CA VAL A 21 -4.79 -4.77 -9.01
C VAL A 21 -3.32 -4.54 -9.35
N LEU A 22 -2.78 -5.25 -10.34
CA LEU A 22 -1.39 -5.09 -10.78
C LEU A 22 -1.12 -3.70 -11.36
N LEU A 23 -2.03 -3.17 -12.19
CA LEU A 23 -1.89 -1.84 -12.77
C LEU A 23 -1.86 -0.77 -11.68
N TYR A 24 -2.79 -0.84 -10.72
CA TYR A 24 -2.83 0.07 -9.59
C TYR A 24 -1.57 -0.04 -8.72
N THR A 25 -1.06 -1.26 -8.55
CA THR A 25 0.18 -1.54 -7.82
C THR A 25 1.41 -0.91 -8.48
N VAL A 26 1.45 -0.86 -9.81
CA VAL A 26 2.56 -0.30 -10.60
C VAL A 26 2.43 1.22 -10.80
N ALA A 27 1.23 1.78 -10.78
CA ALA A 27 0.99 3.21 -10.98
C ALA A 27 1.84 4.15 -10.08
N PRO A 28 1.95 3.95 -8.74
CA PRO A 28 2.75 4.85 -7.90
C PRO A 28 4.24 4.75 -8.24
N ILE A 29 4.70 3.55 -8.58
CA ILE A 29 6.09 3.32 -9.03
C ILE A 29 6.34 4.05 -10.35
N ALA A 30 5.42 3.98 -11.30
CA ALA A 30 5.55 4.66 -12.58
C ALA A 30 5.69 6.18 -12.40
N VAL A 31 4.94 6.79 -11.48
CA VAL A 31 5.07 8.23 -11.17
C VAL A 31 6.47 8.55 -10.62
N VAL A 32 6.98 7.74 -9.70
CA VAL A 32 8.34 7.90 -9.14
C VAL A 32 9.42 7.74 -10.21
N LEU A 33 9.26 6.80 -11.14
CA LEU A 33 10.23 6.57 -12.22
C LEU A 33 10.25 7.70 -13.25
N VAL A 34 9.12 8.36 -13.49
CA VAL A 34 9.04 9.48 -14.44
C VAL A 34 9.59 10.77 -13.83
N TYR A 35 9.43 10.96 -12.52
CA TYR A 35 9.91 12.14 -11.80
C TYR A 35 10.76 11.72 -10.61
N PRO A 36 12.00 11.24 -10.84
CA PRO A 36 12.86 10.81 -9.76
C PRO A 36 13.18 12.03 -8.86
N PRO A 37 13.10 11.88 -7.54
CA PRO A 37 13.54 12.91 -6.61
C PRO A 37 15.06 13.08 -6.72
N ARG A 38 15.58 14.18 -6.17
CA ARG A 38 17.02 14.36 -6.08
C ARG A 38 17.59 13.29 -5.15
N ALA A 39 18.52 12.49 -5.65
CA ALA A 39 19.14 11.41 -4.90
C ALA A 39 19.90 11.96 -3.69
N VAL A 40 19.73 11.32 -2.53
CA VAL A 40 20.44 11.70 -1.30
C VAL A 40 21.51 10.66 -1.01
N ASP A 41 21.07 9.44 -0.71
CA ASP A 41 21.90 8.26 -0.53
C ASP A 41 21.06 7.01 -0.78
N PHE A 42 21.74 5.87 -0.98
CA PHE A 42 21.06 4.63 -1.31
C PHE A 42 20.01 4.22 -0.26
N TRP A 43 20.33 4.30 1.03
CA TRP A 43 19.44 3.80 2.10
C TRP A 43 18.26 4.75 2.33
N TRP A 44 18.50 6.06 2.25
CA TRP A 44 17.45 7.06 2.27
C TRP A 44 16.49 6.87 1.10
N ASP A 45 17.00 6.82 -0.14
CA ASP A 45 16.20 6.68 -1.34
C ASP A 45 15.44 5.33 -1.35
N PHE A 46 16.06 4.25 -0.84
CA PHE A 46 15.43 2.95 -0.65
C PHE A 46 14.30 2.99 0.39
N ALA A 47 14.53 3.62 1.54
CA ALA A 47 13.51 3.79 2.57
C ALA A 47 12.32 4.58 2.02
N MET A 48 12.58 5.69 1.32
CA MET A 48 11.53 6.49 0.68
C MET A 48 10.73 5.68 -0.34
N ALA A 49 11.40 4.90 -1.19
CA ALA A 49 10.73 4.08 -2.20
C ALA A 49 9.86 2.97 -1.58
N ILE A 50 10.34 2.32 -0.50
CA ILE A 50 9.53 1.38 0.28
C ILE A 50 8.31 2.09 0.89
N GLY A 51 8.49 3.28 1.46
CA GLY A 51 7.41 4.07 2.06
C GLY A 51 6.31 4.43 1.04
N ALA A 52 6.71 4.92 -0.14
CA ALA A 52 5.79 5.22 -1.24
C ALA A 52 5.05 3.98 -1.73
N THR A 53 5.76 2.84 -1.82
CA THR A 53 5.19 1.56 -2.20
C THR A 53 4.17 1.05 -1.17
N ALA A 54 4.51 1.17 0.12
CA ALA A 54 3.60 0.84 1.21
C ALA A 54 2.34 1.71 1.19
N ALA A 55 2.48 3.01 0.90
CA ALA A 55 1.36 3.93 0.78
C ALA A 55 0.39 3.53 -0.34
N GLY A 56 0.93 3.20 -1.52
CA GLY A 56 0.13 2.66 -2.63
C GLY A 56 -0.57 1.34 -2.25
N GLY A 57 0.13 0.46 -1.54
CA GLY A 57 -0.44 -0.76 -0.98
C GLY A 57 -1.61 -0.52 -0.04
N LEU A 58 -1.46 0.41 0.91
CA LEU A 58 -2.51 0.78 1.87
C LEU A 58 -3.74 1.38 1.17
N ALA A 59 -3.54 2.21 0.15
CA ALA A 59 -4.63 2.78 -0.63
C ALA A 59 -5.35 1.77 -1.55
N LEU A 60 -4.68 0.68 -1.93
CA LEU A 60 -5.31 -0.42 -2.67
C LEU A 60 -6.27 -1.23 -1.79
N LEU A 61 -6.00 -1.36 -0.48
CA LEU A 61 -6.72 -2.26 0.42
C LEU A 61 -8.25 -2.08 0.40
N PRO A 62 -8.81 -0.85 0.43
CA PRO A 62 -10.26 -0.65 0.33
C PRO A 62 -10.86 -1.23 -0.96
N LEU A 63 -10.18 -1.10 -2.10
CA LEU A 63 -10.65 -1.59 -3.41
C LEU A 63 -10.66 -3.11 -3.50
N ILE A 64 -9.72 -3.76 -2.82
CA ILE A 64 -9.65 -5.22 -2.75
C ILE A 64 -10.41 -5.77 -1.53
N SER A 65 -11.38 -5.03 -0.98
CA SER A 65 -12.29 -5.59 0.02
C SER A 65 -13.33 -6.50 -0.65
N ALA A 66 -13.51 -7.73 -0.16
CA ALA A 66 -14.45 -8.69 -0.73
C ALA A 66 -15.88 -8.13 -0.82
N ARG A 67 -16.26 -7.21 0.07
CA ARG A 67 -17.59 -6.61 0.07
C ARG A 67 -17.81 -5.61 -1.07
N TRP A 68 -16.75 -5.00 -1.61
CA TRP A 68 -16.84 -4.19 -2.83
C TRP A 68 -17.29 -5.04 -4.02
N TRP A 69 -16.86 -6.29 -4.04
CA TRP A 69 -17.13 -7.20 -5.15
C TRP A 69 -18.34 -8.09 -4.93
N ALA A 70 -18.84 -8.22 -3.70
CA ALA A 70 -19.96 -9.09 -3.36
C ALA A 70 -21.25 -8.83 -4.17
N ALA A 71 -21.48 -7.60 -4.64
CA ALA A 71 -22.64 -7.31 -5.51
C ALA A 71 -22.36 -7.56 -7.01
N GLN A 72 -21.10 -7.54 -7.42
CA GLN A 72 -20.69 -7.69 -8.83
C GLN A 72 -20.44 -9.17 -9.17
N GLN A 73 -19.89 -9.92 -8.21
CA GLN A 73 -19.65 -11.36 -8.32
C GLN A 73 -19.89 -12.05 -6.97
N PRO A 74 -21.06 -12.69 -6.79
CA PRO A 74 -21.40 -13.34 -5.53
C PRO A 74 -20.74 -14.72 -5.37
N THR A 75 -19.83 -15.12 -6.27
CA THR A 75 -19.19 -16.44 -6.16
C THR A 75 -18.30 -16.50 -4.93
N THR A 76 -18.48 -17.56 -4.16
CA THR A 76 -17.89 -17.69 -2.82
C THR A 76 -16.39 -17.91 -2.89
N GLY A 77 -15.91 -18.50 -3.99
CA GLY A 77 -14.49 -18.63 -4.31
C GLY A 77 -13.80 -17.28 -4.52
N PHE A 78 -14.35 -16.43 -5.39
CA PHE A 78 -13.78 -15.11 -5.68
C PHE A 78 -13.77 -14.21 -4.44
N LEU A 79 -14.85 -14.19 -3.66
CA LEU A 79 -14.89 -13.41 -2.43
C LEU A 79 -13.86 -13.87 -1.39
N ARG A 80 -13.57 -15.19 -1.32
CA ARG A 80 -12.48 -15.72 -0.48
C ARG A 80 -11.10 -15.34 -1.01
N LEU A 81 -10.90 -15.35 -2.34
CA LEU A 81 -9.67 -14.88 -2.98
C LEU A 81 -9.39 -13.43 -2.58
N VAL A 82 -10.36 -12.55 -2.82
CA VAL A 82 -10.24 -11.11 -2.55
C VAL A 82 -10.02 -10.84 -1.07
N GLN A 83 -10.77 -11.51 -0.18
CA GLN A 83 -10.58 -11.35 1.27
C GLN A 83 -9.20 -11.85 1.75
N THR A 84 -8.69 -12.93 1.14
CA THR A 84 -7.35 -13.44 1.43
C THR A 84 -6.30 -12.45 0.94
N ALA A 85 -6.41 -11.98 -0.31
CA ALA A 85 -5.51 -10.99 -0.88
C ALA A 85 -5.47 -9.70 -0.04
N HIS A 86 -6.62 -9.18 0.38
CA HIS A 86 -6.70 -8.02 1.27
C HIS A 86 -5.92 -8.22 2.57
N ARG A 87 -6.07 -9.38 3.22
CA ARG A 87 -5.37 -9.67 4.48
C ARG A 87 -3.86 -9.81 4.27
N GLU A 88 -3.44 -10.61 3.30
CA GLU A 88 -2.01 -10.85 3.07
C GLU A 88 -1.29 -9.56 2.61
N LEU A 89 -1.92 -8.77 1.72
CA LEU A 89 -1.37 -7.47 1.30
C LEU A 89 -1.35 -6.46 2.46
N ALA A 90 -2.32 -6.49 3.38
CA ALA A 90 -2.28 -5.65 4.57
C ALA A 90 -1.08 -5.98 5.48
N TYR A 91 -0.73 -7.26 5.63
CA TYR A 91 0.48 -7.65 6.38
C TYR A 91 1.75 -7.20 5.70
N ILE A 92 1.84 -7.33 4.37
CA ILE A 92 3.00 -6.87 3.61
C ILE A 92 3.12 -5.35 3.67
N ALA A 93 2.03 -4.61 3.45
CA ALA A 93 2.03 -3.16 3.55
C ALA A 93 2.46 -2.69 4.95
N LEU A 94 1.97 -3.33 6.02
CA LEU A 94 2.42 -3.05 7.38
C LEU A 94 3.92 -3.33 7.55
N ALA A 95 4.41 -4.48 7.06
CA ALA A 95 5.83 -4.81 7.12
C ALA A 95 6.68 -3.76 6.40
N LEU A 96 6.26 -3.28 5.22
CA LEU A 96 6.95 -2.23 4.49
C LEU A 96 6.94 -0.89 5.23
N VAL A 97 5.82 -0.50 5.87
CA VAL A 97 5.78 0.70 6.74
C VAL A 97 6.79 0.58 7.88
N LEU A 98 6.85 -0.58 8.54
CA LEU A 98 7.79 -0.81 9.64
C LEU A 98 9.25 -0.83 9.17
N ILE A 99 9.52 -1.41 7.99
CA ILE A 99 10.86 -1.41 7.39
C ILE A 99 11.27 0.01 7.02
N HIS A 100 10.39 0.79 6.38
CA HIS A 100 10.63 2.19 6.06
C HIS A 100 11.02 3.00 7.30
N ALA A 101 10.20 2.95 8.36
CA ALA A 101 10.49 3.65 9.60
C ALA A 101 11.75 3.11 10.29
N GLY A 102 11.96 1.80 10.30
CA GLY A 102 13.11 1.16 10.93
C GLY A 102 14.43 1.52 10.27
N ILE A 103 14.48 1.55 8.93
CA ILE A 103 15.68 1.98 8.19
C ILE A 103 16.02 3.42 8.56
N LEU A 104 15.05 4.34 8.53
CA LEU A 104 15.27 5.75 8.85
C LEU A 104 15.71 5.94 10.31
N LEU A 105 15.09 5.26 11.27
CA LEU A 105 15.44 5.40 12.68
C LEU A 105 16.82 4.83 13.03
N VAL A 106 17.28 3.81 12.31
CA VAL A 106 18.57 3.16 12.58
C VAL A 106 19.72 3.85 11.85
N LEU A 107 19.48 4.29 10.60
CA LEU A 107 20.55 4.82 9.74
C LEU A 107 20.60 6.35 9.71
N GLU A 108 19.50 7.04 9.99
CA GLU A 108 19.46 8.50 10.05
C GLU A 108 19.12 8.98 11.48
N GLY A 109 20.18 9.26 12.26
CA GLY A 109 20.03 9.61 13.68
C GLY A 109 19.15 10.84 13.93
N ARG A 110 19.01 11.75 12.96
CA ARG A 110 18.18 12.95 13.09
C ARG A 110 16.68 12.62 13.07
N VAL A 111 16.27 11.49 12.48
CA VAL A 111 14.85 11.08 12.39
C VAL A 111 14.27 10.74 13.76
N VAL A 112 15.10 10.43 14.76
CA VAL A 112 14.63 10.20 16.13
C VAL A 112 13.93 11.44 16.71
N GLU A 113 14.33 12.64 16.30
CA GLU A 113 13.69 13.89 16.71
C GLU A 113 12.23 13.96 16.24
N TYR A 114 11.92 13.35 15.10
CA TYR A 114 10.56 13.30 14.54
C TYR A 114 9.60 12.38 15.31
N LEU A 115 10.09 11.62 16.31
CA LEU A 115 9.24 10.85 17.22
C LEU A 115 8.72 11.68 18.40
N LYS A 116 9.25 12.89 18.61
CA LYS A 116 8.87 13.76 19.73
C LYS A 116 7.57 14.52 19.41
N LEU A 117 6.78 14.83 20.43
CA LEU A 117 5.51 15.57 20.28
C LEU A 117 5.66 17.00 19.74
N GLY A 118 6.88 17.54 19.67
CA GLY A 118 7.18 18.86 19.10
C GLY A 118 7.76 18.82 17.68
N ALA A 119 7.76 17.65 17.03
CA ALA A 119 8.17 17.52 15.64
C ALA A 119 7.17 18.22 14.70
N GLU A 120 7.56 18.40 13.44
CA GLU A 120 6.71 18.94 12.39
C GLU A 120 5.42 18.10 12.24
N ASP A 121 4.30 18.77 12.02
CA ASP A 121 2.96 18.16 12.03
C ASP A 121 2.84 16.99 11.05
N GLU A 122 3.49 17.09 9.89
CA GLU A 122 3.53 16.04 8.87
C GLU A 122 4.28 14.79 9.30
N MET A 123 5.29 14.91 10.16
CA MET A 123 6.01 13.76 10.69
C MET A 123 5.17 13.06 11.76
N LEU A 124 4.51 13.84 12.63
CA LEU A 124 3.53 13.33 13.59
C LEU A 124 2.36 12.63 12.88
N ALA A 125 1.88 13.18 11.77
CA ALA A 125 0.84 12.54 10.97
C ALA A 125 1.27 11.16 10.47
N GLY A 126 2.52 11.01 10.00
CA GLY A 126 3.09 9.74 9.58
C GLY A 126 3.15 8.72 10.73
N LEU A 127 3.59 9.15 11.91
CA LEU A 127 3.65 8.32 13.11
C LEU A 127 2.25 7.85 13.55
N VAL A 128 1.29 8.77 13.63
CA VAL A 128 -0.10 8.43 14.01
C VAL A 128 -0.73 7.52 12.96
N ALA A 129 -0.50 7.76 11.68
CA ALA A 129 -0.96 6.87 10.61
C ALA A 129 -0.40 5.45 10.77
N ALA A 130 0.90 5.31 11.06
CA ALA A 130 1.52 4.00 11.30
C ALA A 130 0.88 3.26 12.50
N VAL A 131 0.64 3.96 13.61
CA VAL A 131 -0.05 3.42 14.79
C VAL A 131 -1.48 2.98 14.44
N LEU A 132 -2.21 3.77 13.66
CA LEU A 132 -3.55 3.40 13.20
C LEU A 132 -3.53 2.16 12.30
N VAL A 133 -2.57 2.04 11.38
CA VAL A 133 -2.42 0.85 10.53
C VAL A 133 -2.11 -0.39 11.37
N ILE A 134 -1.20 -0.29 12.35
CA ILE A 134 -0.93 -1.37 13.31
C ILE A 134 -2.23 -1.77 14.03
N THR A 135 -2.97 -0.78 14.54
CA THR A 135 -4.23 -0.99 15.26
C THR A 135 -5.27 -1.67 14.36
N LEU A 136 -5.39 -1.28 13.09
CA LEU A 136 -6.28 -1.90 12.10
C LEU A 136 -5.95 -3.38 11.89
N VAL A 137 -4.67 -3.70 11.72
CA VAL A 137 -4.21 -5.08 11.49
C VAL A 137 -4.42 -5.93 12.74
N LEU A 138 -4.01 -5.46 13.91
CA LEU A 138 -4.15 -6.18 15.18
C LEU A 138 -5.62 -6.37 15.56
N SER A 139 -6.45 -5.33 15.46
CA SER A 139 -7.88 -5.43 15.77
C SER A 139 -8.61 -6.38 14.82
N SER A 140 -8.16 -6.51 13.57
CA SER A 140 -8.69 -7.49 12.61
C SER A 140 -8.28 -8.92 12.95
N ARG A 141 -7.03 -9.12 13.37
CA ARG A 141 -6.50 -10.44 13.74
C ARG A 141 -7.08 -10.95 15.05
N TYR A 142 -7.19 -10.08 16.05
CA TYR A 142 -7.59 -10.43 17.42
C TYR A 142 -9.04 -10.04 17.76
N ARG A 143 -9.87 -9.79 16.75
CA ARG A 143 -11.28 -9.37 16.92
C ARG A 143 -12.07 -10.23 17.88
N GLU A 144 -11.92 -11.56 17.80
CA GLU A 144 -12.66 -12.51 18.64
C GLU A 144 -12.21 -12.45 20.10
N TRP A 145 -10.91 -12.25 20.33
CA TRP A 145 -10.35 -12.05 21.67
C TRP A 145 -10.76 -10.70 22.27
N LEU A 146 -10.82 -9.64 21.47
CA LEU A 146 -11.30 -8.31 21.88
C LEU A 146 -12.81 -8.24 22.14
N ARG A 147 -13.55 -9.35 21.93
CA ARG A 147 -15.01 -9.47 22.11
C ARG A 147 -15.80 -8.38 21.40
N PHE A 148 -15.24 -7.81 20.33
CA PHE A 148 -15.85 -6.73 19.59
C PHE A 148 -17.02 -7.26 18.76
N SER A 149 -18.20 -6.66 18.90
CA SER A 149 -19.31 -6.97 17.99
C SER A 149 -18.88 -6.74 16.54
N TYR A 150 -19.25 -7.64 15.63
CA TYR A 150 -18.86 -7.53 14.23
C TYR A 150 -19.26 -6.18 13.61
N ARG A 151 -20.45 -5.69 13.97
CA ARG A 151 -20.95 -4.39 13.51
C ARG A 151 -20.13 -3.22 14.08
N GLY A 152 -19.77 -3.28 15.36
CA GLY A 152 -18.96 -2.25 16.02
C GLY A 152 -17.53 -2.19 15.47
N TRP A 153 -16.84 -3.34 15.46
CA TRP A 153 -15.50 -3.46 14.89
C TRP A 153 -15.44 -2.92 13.46
N ARG A 154 -16.43 -3.27 12.63
CA ARG A 154 -16.46 -2.85 11.23
C ARG A 154 -16.58 -1.33 11.05
N ARG A 155 -17.41 -0.66 11.87
CA ARG A 155 -17.52 0.80 11.82
C ARG A 155 -16.19 1.44 12.21
N TRP A 156 -15.60 0.98 13.31
CA TRP A 156 -14.29 1.47 13.76
C TRP A 156 -13.18 1.20 12.75
N HIS A 157 -13.15 0.01 12.15
CA HIS A 157 -12.16 -0.32 11.12
C HIS A 157 -12.23 0.67 9.96
N VAL A 158 -13.42 1.00 9.46
CA VAL A 158 -13.54 2.00 8.39
C VAL A 158 -13.16 3.41 8.83
N LEU A 159 -13.60 3.86 10.02
CA LEU A 159 -13.24 5.19 10.51
C LEU A 159 -11.73 5.32 10.71
N LEU A 160 -11.10 4.32 11.30
CA LEU A 160 -9.65 4.27 11.50
C LEU A 160 -8.90 4.16 10.15
N SER A 161 -9.43 3.43 9.16
CA SER A 161 -8.84 3.40 7.81
C SER A 161 -8.92 4.77 7.12
N LEU A 162 -10.03 5.50 7.25
CA LEU A 162 -10.16 6.86 6.71
C LEU A 162 -9.16 7.80 7.37
N ALA A 163 -9.07 7.77 8.70
CA ALA A 163 -8.12 8.58 9.45
C ALA A 163 -6.68 8.25 9.07
N ALA A 164 -6.33 6.97 8.99
CA ALA A 164 -5.00 6.52 8.59
C ALA A 164 -4.62 6.97 7.18
N LEU A 165 -5.53 6.84 6.20
CA LEU A 165 -5.28 7.29 4.83
C LEU A 165 -5.19 8.83 4.72
N GLY A 166 -5.99 9.57 5.48
CA GLY A 166 -5.93 11.03 5.54
C GLY A 166 -4.60 11.53 6.10
N LEU A 167 -4.17 10.97 7.24
CA LEU A 167 -2.89 11.28 7.86
C LEU A 167 -1.70 10.83 7.02
N LEU A 168 -1.80 9.68 6.35
CA LEU A 168 -0.81 9.23 5.37
C LEU A 168 -0.67 10.23 4.21
N GLY A 169 -1.80 10.73 3.68
CA GLY A 169 -1.79 11.75 2.63
C GLY A 169 -1.13 13.04 3.11
N TRP A 170 -1.47 13.51 4.31
CA TRP A 170 -0.84 14.68 4.93
C TRP A 170 0.66 14.48 5.07
N HIS A 171 1.10 13.34 5.61
CA HIS A 171 2.51 13.00 5.77
C HIS A 171 3.26 13.03 4.44
N LEU A 172 2.71 12.43 3.38
CA LEU A 172 3.36 12.36 2.07
C LEU A 172 3.48 13.72 1.38
N ILE A 173 2.45 14.56 1.50
CA ILE A 173 2.46 15.91 0.93
C ILE A 173 3.43 16.80 1.72
N GLY A 174 3.35 16.78 3.06
CA GLY A 174 4.23 17.59 3.91
C GLY A 174 5.69 17.19 3.81
N ALA A 175 6.00 15.89 3.77
CA ALA A 175 7.36 15.40 3.59
C ALA A 175 7.97 15.81 2.24
N GLY A 176 7.15 16.03 1.21
CA GLY A 176 7.55 16.65 -0.05
C GLY A 176 8.53 15.87 -0.92
N TYR A 177 9.03 14.70 -0.51
CA TYR A 177 10.13 14.02 -1.20
C TYR A 177 9.79 13.60 -2.64
N TYR A 178 8.61 13.00 -2.87
CA TYR A 178 8.12 12.63 -4.21
C TYR A 178 7.04 13.57 -4.78
N PHE A 179 6.62 14.58 -4.02
CA PHE A 179 5.42 15.37 -4.30
C PHE A 179 5.71 16.88 -4.28
N THR A 180 6.76 17.29 -4.99
CA THR A 180 7.17 18.69 -5.12
C THR A 180 6.38 19.48 -6.16
N VAL A 181 5.77 18.81 -7.16
CA VAL A 181 4.98 19.46 -8.21
C VAL A 181 3.48 19.10 -8.16
N PRO A 182 2.57 20.00 -8.60
CA PRO A 182 1.12 19.77 -8.54
C PRO A 182 0.65 18.51 -9.28
N SER A 183 1.31 18.14 -10.38
CA SER A 183 0.98 16.91 -11.14
C SER A 183 1.24 15.63 -10.35
N GLN A 184 2.27 15.60 -9.50
CA GLN A 184 2.54 14.48 -8.58
C GLN A 184 1.46 14.41 -7.50
N THR A 185 1.02 15.57 -6.99
CA THR A 185 -0.07 15.66 -5.99
C THR A 185 -1.40 15.15 -6.55
N ILE A 186 -1.69 15.43 -7.83
CA ILE A 186 -2.84 14.84 -8.53
C ILE A 186 -2.71 13.31 -8.58
N GLY A 187 -1.51 12.78 -8.87
CA GLY A 187 -1.21 11.35 -8.79
C GLY A 187 -1.53 10.75 -7.42
N LEU A 188 -1.16 11.45 -6.34
CA LEU A 188 -1.47 11.07 -4.96
C LEU A 188 -2.98 11.07 -4.67
N VAL A 189 -3.73 12.07 -5.15
CA VAL A 189 -5.19 12.14 -5.00
C VAL A 189 -5.89 11.00 -5.76
N TRP A 190 -5.40 10.66 -6.95
CA TRP A 190 -5.88 9.51 -7.73
C TRP A 190 -5.53 8.17 -7.11
N LEU A 191 -4.34 8.05 -6.52
CA LEU A 191 -3.89 6.86 -5.77
C LEU A 191 -4.67 6.72 -4.47
N LEU A 192 -4.49 7.63 -3.53
CA LEU A 192 -4.95 7.50 -2.15
C LEU A 192 -6.44 7.84 -1.97
N GLY A 193 -6.90 8.91 -2.63
CA GLY A 193 -8.14 9.60 -2.28
C GLY A 193 -9.37 9.07 -2.99
N VAL A 194 -9.40 9.14 -4.32
CA VAL A 194 -10.62 8.91 -5.11
C VAL A 194 -11.18 7.49 -4.94
N PRO A 195 -10.40 6.41 -5.08
CA PRO A 195 -10.94 5.06 -5.02
C PRO A 195 -11.34 4.66 -3.60
N SER A 196 -10.55 5.07 -2.60
CA SER A 196 -10.82 4.84 -1.17
C SER A 196 -12.05 5.60 -0.70
N MET A 197 -12.17 6.89 -1.02
CA MET A 197 -13.33 7.72 -0.66
C MET A 197 -14.59 7.23 -1.37
N LEU A 198 -14.54 6.94 -2.67
CA LEU A 198 -15.71 6.39 -3.39
C LEU A 198 -16.15 5.05 -2.80
N THR A 199 -15.21 4.19 -2.40
CA THR A 199 -15.52 2.89 -1.78
C THR A 199 -16.25 3.05 -0.44
N LEU A 200 -15.89 4.08 0.31
CA LEU A 200 -16.38 4.32 1.66
C LEU A 200 -17.65 5.17 1.70
N LEU A 201 -17.83 6.09 0.74
CA LEU A 201 -18.98 6.99 0.61
C LEU A 201 -20.16 6.36 -0.15
N LEU A 202 -19.92 5.61 -1.24
CA LEU A 202 -20.97 5.27 -2.20
C LEU A 202 -21.82 4.05 -1.86
N ARG A 203 -21.61 3.37 -0.72
CA ARG A 203 -22.23 2.06 -0.52
C ARG A 203 -23.11 1.97 0.70
N HIS A 204 -24.40 1.75 0.48
CA HIS A 204 -25.26 1.09 1.45
C HIS A 204 -24.77 -0.34 1.65
N TRP A 205 -24.43 -0.67 2.88
CA TRP A 205 -23.70 -1.89 3.22
C TRP A 205 -24.65 -3.08 3.36
N PRO A 206 -24.75 -4.00 2.37
CA PRO A 206 -25.67 -5.13 2.49
C PRO A 206 -25.28 -5.99 3.70
N THR A 207 -26.23 -6.15 4.61
CA THR A 207 -26.17 -7.02 5.81
C THR A 207 -26.44 -8.48 5.48
N ARG A 208 -26.63 -8.82 4.18
CA ARG A 208 -27.10 -10.14 3.77
C ARG A 208 -26.21 -11.22 4.38
N PRO A 209 -26.79 -12.15 5.14
CA PRO A 209 -25.98 -13.15 5.79
C PRO A 209 -25.55 -14.25 4.80
N HIS A 210 -24.36 -14.78 5.00
CA HIS A 210 -23.75 -15.80 4.14
C HIS A 210 -24.22 -17.23 4.49
N HIS A 211 -25.52 -17.47 4.69
CA HIS A 211 -26.01 -18.73 5.28
C HIS A 211 -25.99 -19.96 4.35
N ARG A 212 -25.84 -19.79 3.03
CA ARG A 212 -25.90 -20.92 2.09
C ARG A 212 -24.74 -20.82 1.12
N ILE A 213 -23.60 -21.37 1.53
CA ILE A 213 -22.41 -21.46 0.71
C ILE A 213 -21.95 -22.92 0.76
N ALA A 214 -22.08 -23.61 -0.37
CA ALA A 214 -21.41 -24.89 -0.57
C ALA A 214 -19.90 -24.71 -0.35
N PRO A 215 -19.21 -25.69 0.26
CA PRO A 215 -17.76 -25.63 0.46
C PRO A 215 -17.06 -25.79 -0.89
N ILE A 216 -16.91 -24.69 -1.62
CA ILE A 216 -15.99 -24.64 -2.75
C ILE A 216 -14.59 -24.45 -2.15
N THR A 217 -13.76 -25.48 -2.27
CA THR A 217 -12.33 -25.42 -1.95
C THR A 217 -11.65 -24.46 -2.92
N PHE A 218 -11.40 -23.22 -2.47
CA PHE A 218 -10.62 -22.28 -3.25
C PHE A 218 -9.14 -22.60 -3.09
N PRO A 219 -8.35 -22.73 -4.18
CA PRO A 219 -6.95 -23.09 -4.05
C PRO A 219 -6.15 -21.92 -3.43
N PRO A 220 -5.52 -22.09 -2.26
CA PRO A 220 -4.82 -21.00 -1.57
C PRO A 220 -3.61 -20.46 -2.37
N TRP A 221 -3.11 -21.24 -3.33
CA TRP A 221 -1.97 -20.86 -4.16
C TRP A 221 -2.25 -19.65 -5.06
N ARG A 222 -3.51 -19.38 -5.46
CA ARG A 222 -3.85 -18.25 -6.34
C ARG A 222 -3.65 -16.90 -5.67
N ALA A 223 -4.20 -16.74 -4.46
CA ALA A 223 -4.00 -15.55 -3.66
C ALA A 223 -2.50 -15.36 -3.36
N ARG A 224 -1.81 -16.45 -2.99
CA ARG A 224 -0.36 -16.42 -2.76
C ARG A 224 0.43 -15.96 -3.99
N ARG A 225 0.11 -16.46 -5.19
CA ARG A 225 0.80 -16.03 -6.42
C ARG A 225 0.63 -14.53 -6.69
N LEU A 226 -0.59 -14.00 -6.58
CA LEU A 226 -0.81 -12.55 -6.71
C LEU A 226 0.00 -11.78 -5.67
N VAL A 227 -0.10 -12.19 -4.40
CA VAL A 227 0.58 -11.54 -3.29
C VAL A 227 2.10 -11.54 -3.50
N CYS A 228 2.67 -12.69 -3.90
CA CYS A 228 4.09 -12.79 -4.24
C CYS A 228 4.46 -11.89 -5.43
N ALA A 229 3.67 -11.88 -6.51
CA ALA A 229 3.94 -11.05 -7.68
C ALA A 229 3.94 -9.56 -7.33
N VAL A 230 2.93 -9.10 -6.59
CA VAL A 230 2.84 -7.71 -6.09
C VAL A 230 4.03 -7.38 -5.19
N SER A 231 4.36 -8.26 -4.24
CA SER A 231 5.49 -8.03 -3.33
C SER A 231 6.84 -7.95 -4.06
N LEU A 232 7.05 -8.80 -5.07
CA LEU A 232 8.26 -8.79 -5.88
C LEU A 232 8.36 -7.52 -6.71
N ILE A 233 7.25 -7.07 -7.32
CA ILE A 233 7.21 -5.80 -8.06
C ILE A 233 7.58 -4.64 -7.15
N TRP A 234 6.99 -4.60 -5.96
CA TRP A 234 7.23 -3.59 -4.93
C TRP A 234 8.69 -3.54 -4.44
N LEU A 235 9.27 -4.69 -4.15
CA LEU A 235 10.68 -4.76 -3.73
C LEU A 235 11.63 -4.41 -4.87
N ALA A 236 11.39 -4.94 -6.07
CA ALA A 236 12.21 -4.67 -7.24
C ALA A 236 12.17 -3.18 -7.62
N SER A 237 11.00 -2.54 -7.56
CA SER A 237 10.89 -1.10 -7.81
C SER A 237 11.63 -0.28 -6.78
N ALA A 238 11.54 -0.63 -5.50
CA ALA A 238 12.25 0.11 -4.45
C ALA A 238 13.77 0.01 -4.60
N LEU A 239 14.27 -1.20 -4.87
CA LEU A 239 15.69 -1.43 -5.15
C LEU A 239 16.17 -0.69 -6.39
N TRP A 240 15.38 -0.73 -7.47
CA TRP A 240 15.71 -0.04 -8.71
C TRP A 240 15.79 1.48 -8.53
N SER A 241 14.81 2.08 -7.86
CA SER A 241 14.79 3.51 -7.57
C SER A 241 16.00 3.95 -6.73
N ALA A 242 16.33 3.21 -5.68
CA ALA A 242 17.50 3.50 -4.83
C ALA A 242 18.82 3.37 -5.60
N TRP A 243 18.94 2.33 -6.43
CA TRP A 243 20.12 2.13 -7.25
C TRP A 243 20.31 3.28 -8.27
N LEU A 244 19.25 3.69 -8.96
CA LEU A 244 19.29 4.82 -9.88
C LEU A 244 19.76 6.11 -9.20
N GLY A 245 19.25 6.41 -8.00
CA GLY A 245 19.68 7.58 -7.23
C GLY A 245 21.17 7.53 -6.91
N SER A 246 21.64 6.40 -6.38
CA SER A 246 23.06 6.22 -6.05
C SER A 246 24.01 6.28 -7.26
N ALA A 247 23.55 5.92 -8.46
CA ALA A 247 24.34 5.97 -9.67
C ALA A 247 24.46 7.39 -10.26
N GLN A 248 23.49 8.27 -9.99
CA GLN A 248 23.44 9.63 -10.55
C GLN A 248 24.23 10.64 -9.72
N SER A 249 24.35 10.45 -8.40
CA SER A 249 25.01 11.40 -7.50
C SER A 249 26.45 11.77 -7.90
N PRO A 250 27.33 10.85 -8.34
CA PRO A 250 28.70 11.22 -8.71
C PRO A 250 28.78 11.96 -10.05
N LEU A 251 27.76 11.84 -10.90
CA LEU A 251 27.70 12.51 -12.20
C LEU A 251 27.24 13.97 -12.04
N GLU A 252 26.28 14.24 -11.16
CA GLU A 252 25.86 15.61 -10.83
C GLU A 252 26.98 16.40 -10.16
N GLU A 253 27.71 15.79 -9.21
CA GLU A 253 28.83 16.44 -8.53
C GLU A 253 29.94 16.83 -9.52
N ARG A 254 30.26 15.95 -10.48
CA ARG A 254 31.20 16.26 -11.56
C ARG A 254 30.71 17.36 -12.49
N ALA A 255 29.41 17.39 -12.80
CA ALA A 255 28.82 18.42 -13.66
C ALA A 255 28.85 19.79 -12.96
N LEU A 256 28.57 19.85 -11.65
CA LEU A 256 28.65 21.09 -10.87
C LEU A 256 30.10 21.60 -10.79
N CYS A 257 31.07 20.73 -10.50
CA CYS A 257 32.49 21.10 -10.49
C CYS A 257 33.03 21.50 -11.89
N ALA A 258 32.41 21.03 -12.97
CA ALA A 258 32.78 21.42 -14.33
C ALA A 258 32.23 22.80 -14.74
N VAL A 259 31.14 23.25 -14.11
CA VAL A 259 30.53 24.56 -14.36
C VAL A 259 31.18 25.65 -13.50
N ASP A 260 31.63 25.34 -12.29
CA ASP A 260 32.44 26.23 -11.43
C ASP A 260 33.77 25.58 -11.02
N PRO A 261 34.82 25.65 -11.88
CA PRO A 261 36.13 25.06 -11.56
C PRO A 261 36.93 25.83 -10.49
N CYS A 262 36.39 26.90 -9.91
CA CYS A 262 37.11 27.77 -8.97
C CYS A 262 36.19 28.30 -7.85
N LEU A 263 35.96 27.49 -6.82
CA LEU A 263 35.76 27.93 -5.43
C LEU A 263 36.42 26.93 -4.48
#